data_AF-U5D4Q6-F1
#
_entry.id   AF-U5D4Q6-F1
#
_cell.length_a   1.000
_cell.length_b   1.000
_cell.length_c   1.000
_cell.angle_alpha   90.00
_cell.angle_beta   90.00
_cell.angle_gamma   90.00
#
_symmetry.space_group_name_H-M   'P 1'
#
loop_
_entity.id
_entity.type
_entity.pdbx_description
1 polymer ?
#
loop_
_entity_poly.entity_id
_entity_poly.type
_entity_poly.pdbx_seq_one_letter_code
_entity_poly.pdbx_strand_id
1 'polypeptide(L)'
;METLESHTLVQLDRFKEDLESTLNAEEERVGCIESLEKNVMDAICTIQAELDTLNASLEETKGRTLFVGSTSGIKDVPRADLPKPKEFKAVRDAKEVENFLWQVERYFEGLNLEDKQVKVRTASLFLTDNAILWWRRKHADMEKGLCTQT
;
A
#
# COMPACT_ATOMS: atom_id res chain seq x y z
N MET A 1 76.08 29.84 22.28
CA MET A 1 75.25 29.29 23.37
C MET A 1 73.84 29.74 23.03
N GLU A 2 73.09 28.92 22.30
CA GLU A 2 71.69 29.23 22.01
C GLU A 2 70.94 29.24 23.35
N THR A 3 70.30 30.36 23.66
CA THR A 3 69.61 30.58 24.93
C THR A 3 68.30 29.80 24.93
N LEU A 4 67.85 29.35 26.11
CA LEU A 4 66.57 28.64 26.31
C LEU A 4 65.38 29.31 25.57
N GLU A 5 65.47 30.63 25.42
CA GLU A 5 64.54 31.48 24.69
C GLU A 5 64.39 31.13 23.20
N SER A 6 65.47 30.78 22.49
CA SER A 6 65.39 30.40 21.06
C SER A 6 64.64 29.08 20.88
N HIS A 7 64.90 28.11 21.76
CA HIS A 7 64.19 26.83 21.74
C HIS A 7 62.69 27.03 22.02
N THR A 8 62.33 27.89 22.99
CA THR A 8 60.91 28.16 23.28
C THR A 8 60.18 28.85 22.12
N LEU A 9 60.85 29.74 21.37
CA LEU A 9 60.26 30.39 20.20
C LEU A 9 59.98 29.38 19.08
N VAL A 10 60.94 28.49 18.78
CA VAL A 10 60.80 27.46 17.73
C VAL A 10 59.66 26.48 18.06
N GLN A 11 59.49 26.11 19.33
CA GLN A 11 58.38 25.25 19.76
C GLN A 11 57.02 25.95 19.60
N LEU A 12 56.96 27.26 19.88
CA LEU A 12 55.75 28.05 19.76
C LEU A 12 55.35 28.25 18.28
N ASP A 13 56.33 28.50 17.41
CA ASP A 13 56.09 28.59 15.96
C ASP A 13 55.57 27.27 15.39
N ARG A 14 56.16 26.13 15.78
CA ARG A 14 55.67 24.81 15.36
C ARG A 14 54.25 24.55 15.85
N PHE A 15 53.97 24.86 17.11
CA PHE A 15 52.63 24.68 17.67
C PHE A 15 51.60 25.57 16.97
N LYS A 16 51.99 26.79 16.58
CA LYS A 16 51.16 27.68 15.78
C LYS A 16 50.87 27.08 14.40
N GLU A 17 51.87 26.56 13.70
CA GLU A 17 51.69 25.88 12.40
C GLU A 17 50.75 24.67 12.51
N ASP A 18 50.90 23.85 13.56
CA ASP A 18 50.02 22.70 13.80
C ASP A 18 48.56 23.14 14.06
N LEU A 19 48.35 24.21 14.84
CA LEU A 19 47.03 24.79 15.07
C LEU A 19 46.40 25.34 13.79
N GLU A 20 47.17 26.05 12.96
CA GLU A 20 46.69 26.57 11.68
C GLU A 20 46.33 25.44 10.72
N SER A 21 47.14 24.37 10.65
CA SER A 21 46.82 23.20 9.83
C SER A 21 45.56 22.47 10.30
N THR A 22 45.38 22.37 11.62
CA THR A 22 44.21 21.72 12.23
C THR A 22 42.94 22.56 11.98
N LEU A 23 43.04 23.89 12.11
CA LEU A 23 41.95 24.80 11.83
C LEU A 23 41.48 24.68 10.37
N ASN A 24 42.42 24.69 9.41
CA ASN A 24 42.10 24.54 7.99
C ASN A 24 41.41 23.20 7.69
N ALA A 25 41.88 22.10 8.29
CA ALA A 25 41.26 20.79 8.11
C ALA A 25 39.83 20.74 8.68
N GLU A 26 39.57 21.40 9.81
CA GLU A 26 38.21 21.50 10.36
C GLU A 26 37.31 22.40 9.51
N GLU A 27 37.83 23.50 8.95
CA GLU A 27 37.09 24.34 7.99
C GLU A 27 36.67 23.54 6.74
N GLU A 28 37.56 22.71 6.18
CA GLU A 28 37.23 21.82 5.06
C GLU A 28 36.15 20.78 5.44
N ARG A 29 36.23 20.21 6.64
CA ARG A 29 35.23 19.25 7.14
C ARG A 29 33.87 19.90 7.34
N VAL A 30 33.83 21.12 7.87
CA VAL A 30 32.60 21.90 8.02
C VAL A 30 31.98 22.15 6.65
N GLY A 31 32.78 22.57 5.65
CA GLY A 31 32.29 22.74 4.28
C GLY A 31 31.75 21.45 3.65
N CYS A 32 32.37 20.29 3.93
CA CYS A 32 31.85 19.00 3.50
C CYS A 32 30.49 18.67 4.15
N ILE A 33 30.33 18.98 5.44
CA ILE A 33 29.08 18.76 6.18
C ILE A 33 27.97 19.65 5.60
N GLU A 34 28.22 20.95 5.40
CA GLU A 34 27.24 21.88 4.83
C GLU A 34 26.77 21.42 3.43
N SER A 35 27.69 20.93 2.60
CA SER A 35 27.37 20.36 1.29
C SER A 35 26.50 19.10 1.40
N LEU A 36 26.81 18.20 2.34
CA LEU A 36 26.02 17.00 2.58
C LEU A 36 24.62 17.35 3.10
N GLU A 37 24.51 18.28 4.05
CA GLU A 37 23.25 18.77 4.60
C GLU A 37 22.34 19.33 3.50
N LYS A 38 22.92 20.12 2.58
CA LYS A 38 22.20 20.63 1.41
C LYS A 38 21.70 19.50 0.52
N ASN A 39 22.55 18.54 0.17
CA ASN A 39 22.17 17.41 -0.68
C ASN A 39 21.04 16.57 -0.05
N VAL A 40 21.10 16.35 1.27
CA VAL A 40 20.06 15.65 2.02
C VAL A 40 18.75 16.45 2.00
N MET A 41 18.82 17.76 2.21
CA MET A 41 17.64 18.64 2.16
C MET A 41 16.98 18.63 0.78
N ASP A 42 17.77 18.75 -0.30
CA ASP A 42 17.27 18.71 -1.67
C ASP A 42 16.60 17.36 -2.00
N ALA A 43 17.18 16.24 -1.54
CA ALA A 43 16.59 14.91 -1.68
C ALA A 43 15.27 14.77 -0.91
N ILE A 44 15.21 15.29 0.32
CA ILE A 44 13.97 15.31 1.12
C ILE A 44 12.89 16.15 0.43
N CYS A 45 13.22 17.35 -0.05
CA CYS A 45 12.30 18.20 -0.80
C CYS A 45 11.75 17.48 -2.04
N THR A 46 12.62 16.74 -2.75
CA THR A 46 12.22 15.95 -3.93
C THR A 46 11.22 14.85 -3.54
N ILE A 47 11.54 14.06 -2.51
CA ILE A 47 10.66 12.99 -2.02
C ILE A 47 9.32 13.56 -1.52
N GLN A 48 9.34 14.70 -0.82
CA GLN A 48 8.13 15.37 -0.36
C GLN A 48 7.25 15.80 -1.54
N ALA A 49 7.84 16.39 -2.59
CA ALA A 49 7.11 16.77 -3.79
C ALA A 49 6.51 15.55 -4.53
N GLU A 50 7.24 14.43 -4.60
CA GLU A 50 6.73 13.18 -5.16
C GLU A 50 5.59 12.59 -4.33
N LEU A 51 5.70 12.62 -3.00
CA LEU A 51 4.63 12.19 -2.09
C LEU A 51 3.38 13.07 -2.22
N ASP A 52 3.54 14.39 -2.33
CA ASP A 52 2.43 15.32 -2.53
C ASP A 52 1.76 15.09 -3.89
N THR A 53 2.56 14.84 -4.93
CA THR A 53 2.05 14.50 -6.28
C THR A 53 1.28 13.18 -6.27
N LEU A 54 1.82 12.15 -5.61
CA LEU A 54 1.16 10.86 -5.47
C LEU A 54 -0.09 10.96 -4.61
N ASN A 55 -0.06 11.73 -3.54
CA ASN A 55 -1.20 11.96 -2.67
C ASN A 55 -2.30 12.75 -3.39
N ALA A 56 -1.97 13.76 -4.19
CA ALA A 56 -2.93 14.46 -5.04
C ALA A 56 -3.58 13.52 -6.05
N SER A 57 -2.80 12.64 -6.70
CA SER A 57 -3.31 11.60 -7.59
C SER A 57 -4.17 10.55 -6.85
N LEU A 58 -3.81 10.19 -5.61
CA LEU A 58 -4.59 9.30 -4.76
C LEU A 58 -5.91 9.94 -4.31
N GLU A 59 -5.92 11.23 -4.00
CA GLU A 59 -7.14 11.94 -3.63
C GLU A 59 -8.00 12.28 -4.84
N GLU A 60 -7.41 12.45 -6.03
CA GLU A 60 -8.16 12.52 -7.30
C GLU A 60 -8.84 11.18 -7.61
N THR A 61 -8.16 10.06 -7.34
CA THR A 61 -8.73 8.72 -7.48
C THR A 61 -9.76 8.44 -6.37
N LYS A 62 -9.50 8.72 -5.09
CA LYS A 62 -10.47 8.54 -3.98
C LYS A 62 -11.66 9.49 -4.01
N GLY A 63 -11.49 10.73 -4.48
CA GLY A 63 -12.61 11.64 -4.73
C GLY A 63 -13.56 11.08 -5.79
N ARG A 64 -13.06 10.18 -6.63
CA ARG A 64 -13.85 9.34 -7.54
C ARG A 64 -14.34 8.02 -6.90
N THR A 65 -13.72 7.56 -5.81
CA THR A 65 -14.00 6.29 -5.10
C THR A 65 -14.59 6.43 -3.69
N LEU A 66 -15.26 7.53 -3.34
CA LEU A 66 -16.07 7.61 -2.13
C LEU A 66 -17.37 6.79 -2.27
N PHE A 67 -17.24 5.47 -2.39
CA PHE A 67 -18.14 4.50 -1.78
C PHE A 67 -17.48 3.11 -1.70
N VAL A 68 -17.55 2.52 -0.51
CA VAL A 68 -17.27 1.11 -0.12
C VAL A 68 -15.82 0.75 0.28
N GLY A 69 -15.65 0.39 1.54
CA GLY A 69 -14.40 0.01 2.18
C GLY A 69 -13.85 -1.39 1.88
N SER A 70 -12.57 -1.51 2.24
CA SER A 70 -11.75 -2.68 2.61
C SER A 70 -11.37 -3.77 1.60
N THR A 71 -10.08 -4.11 1.73
CA THR A 71 -9.26 -5.26 1.29
C THR A 71 -8.76 -5.35 -0.15
N SER A 72 -7.44 -5.14 -0.27
CA SER A 72 -6.45 -5.86 -1.08
C SER A 72 -6.82 -6.23 -2.52
N GLY A 73 -6.17 -5.56 -3.47
CA GLY A 73 -6.04 -6.02 -4.85
C GLY A 73 -7.33 -5.90 -5.67
N ILE A 74 -7.84 -4.69 -5.85
CA ILE A 74 -8.94 -4.41 -6.76
C ILE A 74 -8.42 -3.36 -7.73
N LYS A 75 -8.29 -3.71 -9.01
CA LYS A 75 -8.25 -2.68 -10.06
C LYS A 75 -9.53 -1.87 -9.88
N ASP A 76 -9.40 -0.59 -9.55
CA ASP A 76 -10.53 0.29 -9.27
C ASP A 76 -11.42 0.43 -10.51
N VAL A 77 -12.40 -0.46 -10.62
CA VAL A 77 -13.66 -0.17 -11.28
C VAL A 77 -14.47 0.67 -10.29
N PRO A 78 -15.06 1.81 -10.70
CA PRO A 78 -15.87 2.66 -9.84
C PRO A 78 -16.97 1.84 -9.12
N ARG A 79 -16.75 1.58 -7.83
CA ARG A 79 -17.56 0.66 -7.00
C ARG A 79 -18.97 1.19 -6.71
N ALA A 80 -19.26 2.43 -7.12
CA ALA A 80 -20.54 3.09 -6.93
C ALA A 80 -21.62 2.69 -7.96
N ASP A 81 -21.24 2.15 -9.13
CA ASP A 81 -22.17 1.94 -10.25
C ASP A 81 -22.44 0.47 -10.60
N LEU A 82 -21.86 -0.49 -9.87
CA LEU A 82 -22.12 -1.91 -10.17
C LEU A 82 -23.53 -2.30 -9.71
N PRO A 83 -24.43 -2.68 -10.63
CA PRO A 83 -25.76 -3.12 -10.26
C PRO A 83 -25.63 -4.37 -9.39
N LYS A 84 -26.12 -4.29 -8.14
CA LYS A 84 -26.14 -5.44 -7.24
C LYS A 84 -26.94 -6.59 -7.88
N PRO A 85 -26.42 -7.83 -7.86
CA PRO A 85 -27.15 -9.00 -8.35
C PRO A 85 -28.51 -9.12 -7.67
N LYS A 86 -29.51 -9.62 -8.42
CA LYS A 86 -30.82 -9.91 -7.84
C LYS A 86 -30.73 -11.10 -6.89
N GLU A 87 -31.52 -11.06 -5.82
CA GLU A 87 -31.65 -12.18 -4.90
C GLU A 87 -32.27 -13.40 -5.58
N PHE A 88 -31.76 -14.59 -5.26
CA PHE A 88 -32.25 -15.85 -5.80
C PHE A 88 -32.97 -16.68 -4.74
N LYS A 89 -34.26 -16.97 -5.00
CA LYS A 89 -35.20 -17.60 -4.07
C LYS A 89 -35.38 -19.11 -4.27
N ALA A 90 -34.45 -19.78 -4.95
CA ALA A 90 -34.55 -21.19 -5.35
C ALA A 90 -35.71 -21.50 -6.31
N VAL A 91 -35.99 -20.60 -7.24
CA VAL A 91 -36.92 -20.89 -8.34
C VAL A 91 -36.33 -22.01 -9.19
N ARG A 92 -37.15 -23.03 -9.49
CA ARG A 92 -36.76 -24.20 -10.29
C ARG A 92 -36.86 -23.91 -11.80
N ASP A 93 -36.33 -22.77 -12.21
CA ASP A 93 -36.21 -22.37 -13.61
C ASP A 93 -34.72 -22.27 -13.95
N ALA A 94 -34.28 -23.10 -14.91
CA ALA A 94 -32.90 -23.11 -15.38
C ALA A 94 -32.47 -21.73 -15.88
N LYS A 95 -33.38 -20.98 -16.51
CA LYS A 95 -33.11 -19.64 -17.03
C LYS A 95 -32.86 -18.63 -15.91
N GLU A 96 -33.60 -18.72 -14.81
CA GLU A 96 -33.38 -17.85 -13.65
C GLU A 96 -32.08 -18.17 -12.92
N VAL A 97 -31.72 -19.45 -12.83
CA VAL A 97 -30.44 -19.89 -12.28
C VAL A 97 -29.28 -19.37 -13.12
N GLU A 98 -29.35 -19.52 -14.44
CA GLU A 98 -28.31 -19.04 -15.36
C GLU A 98 -28.17 -17.51 -15.32
N ASN A 99 -29.30 -16.78 -15.31
CA ASN A 99 -29.29 -15.32 -15.17
C ASN A 99 -28.68 -14.87 -13.84
N PHE A 100 -28.98 -15.57 -12.74
CA PHE A 100 -28.39 -15.28 -11.42
C PHE A 100 -26.87 -15.47 -11.43
N LEU A 101 -26.39 -16.61 -11.93
CA LEU A 101 -24.95 -16.88 -12.01
C LEU A 101 -24.24 -15.85 -12.88
N TRP A 102 -24.79 -15.54 -14.06
CA TRP A 102 -24.24 -14.53 -14.95
C TRP A 102 -24.16 -13.15 -14.29
N GLN A 103 -25.20 -12.72 -13.58
CA GLN A 103 -25.19 -11.43 -12.85
C GLN A 103 -24.14 -11.38 -11.74
N VAL A 104 -24.00 -12.47 -10.98
CA VAL A 104 -23.04 -12.57 -9.88
C VAL A 104 -21.60 -12.61 -10.42
N GLU A 105 -21.35 -13.30 -11.53
CA GLU A 105 -20.04 -13.33 -12.19
C GLU A 105 -19.64 -11.96 -12.70
N ARG A 106 -20.54 -11.25 -13.40
CA ARG A 106 -20.30 -9.87 -13.86
C ARG A 106 -20.04 -8.91 -12.70
N TYR A 107 -20.74 -9.09 -11.59
CA TYR A 107 -20.51 -8.31 -10.37
C TYR A 107 -19.12 -8.59 -9.79
N PHE A 108 -18.65 -9.83 -9.79
CA PHE A 108 -17.30 -10.17 -9.33
C PHE A 108 -16.19 -9.69 -10.27
N GLU A 109 -16.40 -9.75 -11.58
CA GLU A 109 -15.51 -9.16 -12.58
C GLU A 109 -15.36 -7.66 -12.36
N GLY A 110 -16.49 -6.96 -12.15
CA GLY A 110 -16.51 -5.54 -11.82
C GLY A 110 -15.84 -5.22 -10.49
N LEU A 111 -15.83 -6.13 -9.52
CA LEU A 111 -15.11 -5.96 -8.26
C LEU A 111 -13.66 -6.42 -8.30
N ASN A 112 -13.16 -6.86 -9.47
CA ASN A 112 -11.87 -7.55 -9.60
C ASN A 112 -11.67 -8.64 -8.53
N LEU A 113 -12.75 -9.29 -8.12
CA LEU A 113 -12.70 -10.35 -7.14
C LEU A 113 -12.22 -11.62 -7.85
N GLU A 114 -11.05 -12.14 -7.48
CA GLU A 114 -10.47 -13.34 -8.10
C GLU A 114 -10.47 -14.56 -7.16
N ASP A 115 -10.50 -14.32 -5.85
CA ASP A 115 -10.47 -15.38 -4.84
C ASP A 115 -11.76 -16.23 -4.89
N LYS A 116 -11.60 -17.52 -5.19
CA LYS A 116 -12.72 -18.48 -5.32
C LYS A 116 -13.51 -18.63 -4.02
N GLN A 117 -12.84 -18.65 -2.87
CA GLN A 117 -13.50 -18.81 -1.58
C GLN A 117 -14.29 -17.55 -1.22
N VAL A 118 -13.75 -16.36 -1.50
CA VAL A 118 -14.45 -15.09 -1.29
C VAL A 118 -15.62 -14.93 -2.27
N LYS A 119 -15.49 -15.35 -3.53
CA LYS A 119 -16.60 -15.42 -4.49
C LYS A 119 -17.74 -16.27 -3.99
N VAL A 120 -17.45 -17.50 -3.55
CA VAL A 120 -18.47 -18.43 -3.03
C VAL A 120 -19.18 -17.86 -1.80
N ARG A 121 -18.43 -17.29 -0.85
CA ARG A 121 -19.00 -16.62 0.33
C ARG A 121 -19.88 -15.43 -0.07
N THR A 122 -19.42 -14.60 -0.99
CA THR A 122 -20.17 -13.41 -1.43
C THR A 122 -21.42 -13.77 -2.22
N ALA A 123 -21.34 -14.77 -3.11
CA ALA A 123 -22.48 -15.28 -3.88
C ALA A 123 -23.57 -15.82 -2.95
N SER A 124 -23.19 -16.46 -1.84
CA SER A 124 -24.15 -16.98 -0.86
C SER A 124 -24.99 -15.90 -0.17
N LEU A 125 -24.51 -14.64 -0.14
CA LEU A 125 -25.25 -13.51 0.43
C LEU A 125 -26.48 -13.13 -0.41
N PHE A 126 -26.49 -13.49 -1.71
CA PHE A 126 -27.61 -13.23 -2.62
C PHE A 126 -28.60 -14.40 -2.69
N LEU A 127 -28.37 -15.48 -1.93
CA LEU A 127 -29.33 -16.58 -1.79
C LEU A 127 -30.35 -16.24 -0.70
N THR A 128 -31.63 -16.42 -0.99
CA THR A 128 -32.73 -16.18 -0.04
C THR A 128 -33.72 -17.35 0.00
N ASP A 129 -34.64 -17.32 0.97
CA ASP A 129 -35.67 -18.34 1.19
C ASP A 129 -35.12 -19.78 1.23
N ASN A 130 -35.60 -20.65 0.33
CA ASN A 130 -35.21 -22.05 0.29
C ASN A 130 -33.77 -22.25 -0.22
N ALA A 131 -33.22 -21.29 -0.98
CA ALA A 131 -31.87 -21.38 -1.52
C ALA A 131 -30.81 -21.31 -0.41
N ILE A 132 -30.97 -20.36 0.52
CA ILE A 132 -30.01 -20.19 1.63
C ILE A 132 -30.08 -21.36 2.62
N LEU A 133 -31.25 -21.96 2.82
CA LEU A 133 -31.41 -23.15 3.66
C LEU A 133 -30.68 -24.37 3.07
N TRP A 134 -30.80 -24.59 1.76
CA TRP A 134 -30.06 -25.64 1.07
C TRP A 134 -28.55 -25.40 1.13
N TRP A 135 -28.10 -24.16 0.90
CA TRP A 135 -26.69 -23.81 0.96
C TRP A 135 -26.08 -24.03 2.35
N ARG A 136 -26.78 -23.62 3.42
CA ARG A 136 -26.33 -23.86 4.81
C ARG A 136 -26.14 -25.35 5.11
N ARG A 137 -27.06 -26.19 4.64
CA ARG A 137 -26.95 -27.65 4.80
C ARG A 137 -25.74 -28.19 4.04
N LYS A 138 -25.58 -27.82 2.76
CA LYS A 138 -24.44 -28.25 1.95
C LYS A 138 -23.10 -27.76 2.49
N HIS A 139 -23.01 -26.52 2.95
CA HIS A 139 -21.81 -25.99 3.58
C HIS A 139 -21.43 -26.78 4.84
N ALA A 140 -22.41 -27.07 5.71
CA ALA A 140 -22.18 -27.89 6.90
C ALA A 140 -21.75 -29.32 6.57
N ASP A 141 -22.28 -29.91 5.50
CA ASP A 141 -21.87 -31.23 5.01
C ASP A 141 -20.44 -31.21 4.44
N MET A 142 -20.06 -30.14 3.74
CA MET A 142 -18.69 -29.91 3.25
C MET A 142 -17.68 -29.75 4.41
N GLU A 143 -18.04 -29.00 5.45
CA GLU A 143 -17.20 -28.85 6.66
C GLU A 143 -17.00 -30.16 7.40
N LYS A 144 -17.97 -31.07 7.32
CA LYS A 144 -17.91 -32.42 7.93
C LYS A 144 -17.25 -33.46 7.02
N GLY A 145 -16.83 -33.09 5.81
CA GLY A 145 -16.24 -34.02 4.83
C GLY A 145 -17.24 -35.03 4.25
N LEU A 146 -18.55 -34.78 4.38
CA LEU A 146 -19.63 -35.69 3.96
C LEU A 146 -20.09 -35.45 2.51
N CYS A 147 -19.43 -34.56 1.78
CA CYS A 147 -19.80 -34.21 0.42
C CYS A 147 -19.28 -35.26 -0.57
N THR A 148 -20.11 -36.25 -0.92
CA THR A 148 -19.83 -37.16 -2.04
C THR A 148 -20.18 -36.47 -3.36
N GLN A 149 -19.18 -36.23 -4.22
CA GLN A 149 -19.42 -35.93 -5.64
C GLN A 149 -20.22 -37.10 -6.22
N THR A 150 -21.48 -36.83 -6.56
CA THR A 150 -22.34 -37.75 -7.31
C THR A 150 -22.58 -37.12 -8.67
#